data_AF-A0A427YI56-F1
#
_entry.id   AF-A0A427YI56-F1
#
_cell.length_a   1.000
_cell.length_b   1.000
_cell.length_c   1.000
_cell.angle_alpha   90.00
_cell.angle_beta   90.00
_cell.angle_gamma   90.00
#
_symmetry.space_group_name_H-M   'P 1'
#
loop_
_entity.id
_entity.type
_entity.pdbx_description
1 polymer ?
#
loop_
_entity_poly.entity_id
_entity_poly.type
_entity_poly.pdbx_seq_one_letter_code
_entity_poly.pdbx_strand_id
1 'polypeptide(L)'
;MSAFTPAMKSFINAERFAVIGRVLTDRTRWDNKVLRWYQAHDLPVTPVKPGGGSGESVEDVQILSEPTTLPDLPSTSISVIIHPSLGLGILKSLYPTPPAPRSRGQYGSSPARSLRRSARTPRREGSRIGWWLRKVGARM
;
A
#
# COMPACT_ATOMS: atom_id res chain seq x y z
N MET A 1 -6.41 19.84 16.17
CA MET A 1 -6.03 20.08 14.76
C MET A 1 -6.23 18.78 13.99
N SER A 2 -6.99 18.79 12.90
CA SER A 2 -7.52 17.57 12.27
C SER A 2 -6.43 16.65 11.73
N ALA A 3 -6.47 15.37 12.10
CA ALA A 3 -5.55 14.31 11.69
C ALA A 3 -5.67 13.86 10.21
N PHE A 4 -6.39 14.62 9.37
CA PHE A 4 -6.67 14.28 7.97
C PHE A 4 -5.70 14.97 7.01
N THR A 5 -4.95 14.17 6.26
CA THR A 5 -4.12 14.66 5.15
C THR A 5 -4.99 15.12 3.97
N PRO A 6 -4.51 16.00 3.07
CA PRO A 6 -5.24 16.38 1.86
C PRO A 6 -5.67 15.18 0.99
N ALA A 7 -4.82 14.15 0.91
CA ALA A 7 -5.12 12.92 0.19
C ALA A 7 -6.28 12.14 0.83
N MET A 8 -6.32 12.06 2.17
CA MET A 8 -7.44 11.42 2.87
C MET A 8 -8.75 12.17 2.65
N LYS A 9 -8.72 13.52 2.69
CA LYS A 9 -9.92 14.33 2.39
C LYS A 9 -10.42 14.09 0.96
N SER A 10 -9.50 14.06 -0.01
CA SER A 10 -9.84 13.74 -1.40
C SER A 10 -10.43 12.34 -1.54
N PHE A 11 -9.88 11.36 -0.81
CA PHE A 11 -10.36 9.99 -0.87
C PHE A 11 -11.78 9.86 -0.32
N ILE A 12 -12.03 10.45 0.86
CA ILE A 12 -13.30 10.36 1.57
C ILE A 12 -14.42 11.15 0.85
N ASN A 13 -14.08 12.27 0.21
CA ASN A 13 -15.04 13.11 -0.51
C ASN A 13 -15.35 12.65 -1.95
N ALA A 14 -14.82 11.50 -2.38
CA ALA A 14 -15.10 10.99 -3.71
C ALA A 14 -16.57 10.61 -3.88
N GLU A 15 -17.09 10.81 -5.09
CA GLU A 15 -18.49 10.51 -5.41
C GLU A 15 -18.71 9.01 -5.60
N ARG A 16 -17.65 8.30 -6.00
CA ARG A 16 -17.69 6.87 -6.30
C ARG A 16 -16.51 6.15 -5.66
N PHE A 17 -16.72 4.88 -5.37
CA PHE A 17 -15.70 4.02 -4.78
C PHE A 17 -15.48 2.78 -5.64
N ALA A 18 -14.26 2.27 -5.63
CA ALA A 18 -13.94 0.98 -6.24
C ALA A 18 -13.11 0.14 -5.27
N VAL A 19 -13.40 -1.16 -5.23
CA VAL A 19 -12.65 -2.12 -4.41
C VAL A 19 -11.94 -3.09 -5.34
N ILE A 20 -10.61 -3.00 -5.39
CA ILE A 20 -9.77 -3.90 -6.15
C ILE A 20 -9.35 -5.04 -5.23
N GLY A 21 -9.87 -6.23 -5.49
CA GLY A 21 -9.63 -7.44 -4.71
C GLY A 21 -9.29 -8.63 -5.60
N ARG A 22 -8.90 -9.74 -4.97
CA ARG A 22 -8.69 -11.01 -5.68
C ARG A 22 -9.88 -11.94 -5.53
N VAL A 23 -10.51 -11.94 -4.36
CA VAL A 23 -11.58 -12.86 -3.98
C VAL A 23 -12.72 -12.03 -3.40
N LEU A 24 -13.48 -11.39 -4.30
CA LEU A 24 -14.59 -10.52 -3.94
C LEU A 24 -15.87 -11.30 -3.58
N THR A 25 -15.91 -12.61 -3.82
CA THR A 25 -17.08 -13.46 -3.56
C THR A 25 -17.09 -14.10 -2.17
N ASP A 26 -15.94 -14.22 -1.50
CA ASP A 26 -15.81 -14.89 -0.20
C ASP A 26 -15.91 -13.89 0.95
N ARG A 27 -16.95 -14.03 1.77
CA ARG A 27 -17.26 -13.15 2.92
C ARG A 27 -16.22 -13.19 4.05
N THR A 28 -15.36 -14.20 4.11
CA THR A 28 -14.30 -14.26 5.12
C THR A 28 -13.14 -13.30 4.80
N ARG A 29 -12.99 -12.95 3.52
CA ARG A 29 -11.88 -12.18 2.97
C ARG A 29 -12.07 -10.68 3.18
N TRP A 30 -10.95 -9.96 3.25
CA TRP A 30 -10.97 -8.53 3.57
C TRP A 30 -11.52 -7.66 2.44
N ASP A 31 -11.25 -8.03 1.19
CA ASP A 31 -11.78 -7.39 0.00
C ASP A 31 -13.32 -7.43 -0.03
N ASN A 32 -13.93 -8.59 0.27
CA ASN A 32 -15.40 -8.65 0.39
C ASN A 32 -15.93 -7.86 1.60
N LYS A 33 -15.27 -7.91 2.76
CA LYS A 33 -15.69 -7.15 3.94
C LYS A 33 -15.74 -5.65 3.68
N VAL A 34 -14.73 -5.10 3.00
CA VAL A 34 -14.69 -3.67 2.64
C VAL A 34 -15.75 -3.35 1.60
N LEU A 35 -15.93 -4.20 0.58
CA LEU A 35 -17.02 -4.04 -0.40
C LEU A 35 -18.39 -3.93 0.28
N ARG A 36 -18.69 -4.86 1.20
CA ARG A 36 -19.94 -4.89 1.95
C ARG A 36 -20.09 -3.72 2.90
N TRP A 37 -18.98 -3.21 3.45
CA TRP A 37 -19.02 -1.98 4.25
C TRP A 37 -19.49 -0.79 3.40
N TYR A 38 -18.99 -0.63 2.18
CA TYR A 38 -19.47 0.41 1.27
C TYR A 38 -20.95 0.23 0.92
N GLN A 39 -21.37 -1.00 0.58
CA GLN A 39 -22.77 -1.31 0.27
C GLN A 39 -23.71 -1.02 1.45
N ALA A 40 -23.32 -1.41 2.67
CA ALA A 40 -24.12 -1.19 3.87
C ALA A 40 -24.25 0.29 4.29
N HIS A 41 -23.47 1.19 3.68
CA HIS A 41 -23.54 2.64 3.91
C HIS A 41 -24.09 3.38 2.69
N ASP A 42 -24.75 2.67 1.77
CA ASP A 42 -25.33 3.23 0.54
C ASP A 42 -24.31 3.99 -0.33
N LEU A 43 -23.04 3.62 -0.25
CA LEU A 43 -21.97 4.23 -1.04
C LEU A 43 -21.84 3.49 -2.39
N PRO A 44 -21.83 4.22 -3.52
CA PRO A 44 -21.73 3.60 -4.84
C PRO A 44 -20.35 2.98 -5.04
N VAL A 45 -20.29 1.66 -4.96
CA VAL A 45 -19.04 0.89 -5.02
C VAL A 45 -19.02 -0.08 -6.21
N THR A 46 -17.89 -0.10 -6.91
CA THR A 46 -17.65 -1.06 -8.01
C THR A 46 -16.55 -2.05 -7.63
N PRO A 47 -16.85 -3.36 -7.57
CA PRO A 47 -15.85 -4.39 -7.35
C PRO A 47 -15.02 -4.64 -8.62
N VAL A 48 -13.70 -4.77 -8.46
CA VAL A 48 -12.77 -5.04 -9.55
C VAL A 48 -11.88 -6.22 -9.20
N LYS A 49 -11.82 -7.22 -10.10
CA LYS A 49 -11.00 -8.43 -9.98
C LYS A 49 -10.02 -8.55 -11.15
N PRO A 50 -8.77 -8.10 -10.96
CA PRO A 50 -7.72 -8.18 -11.97
C PRO A 50 -7.38 -9.64 -12.33
N GLY A 51 -7.25 -9.93 -13.63
CA GLY A 51 -6.77 -11.24 -14.10
C GLY A 51 -7.82 -12.35 -14.12
N GLY A 52 -9.11 -12.01 -14.07
CA GLY A 52 -10.22 -12.96 -14.31
C GLY A 52 -11.38 -12.76 -13.34
N GLY A 53 -12.48 -12.23 -13.84
CA GLY A 53 -13.72 -12.00 -13.09
C GLY A 53 -14.88 -11.40 -13.90
N SER A 54 -14.74 -11.28 -15.23
CA SER A 54 -15.79 -10.72 -16.09
C SER A 54 -17.02 -11.63 -16.05
N GLY A 55 -18.12 -11.11 -15.50
CA GLY A 55 -19.39 -11.83 -15.40
C GLY A 55 -19.65 -12.49 -14.04
N GLU A 56 -18.72 -12.40 -13.09
CA GLU A 56 -19.03 -12.66 -11.69
C GLU A 56 -19.80 -11.46 -11.10
N SER A 57 -20.79 -11.73 -10.27
CA SER A 57 -21.52 -10.70 -9.53
C SER A 57 -21.45 -10.97 -8.03
N VAL A 58 -21.39 -9.91 -7.25
CA VAL A 58 -21.42 -9.96 -5.79
C VAL A 58 -22.53 -9.04 -5.33
N GLU A 59 -23.56 -9.64 -4.73
CA GLU A 59 -24.69 -8.90 -4.14
C GLU A 59 -25.25 -7.87 -5.13
N ASP A 60 -25.57 -8.36 -6.35
CA ASP A 60 -26.14 -7.61 -7.47
C ASP A 60 -25.23 -6.56 -8.14
N VAL A 61 -23.95 -6.50 -7.75
CA VAL A 61 -22.95 -5.65 -8.40
C VAL A 61 -22.05 -6.48 -9.32
N GLN A 62 -21.93 -6.05 -10.57
CA GLN A 62 -21.06 -6.68 -11.56
C GLN A 62 -19.58 -6.43 -11.24
N ILE A 63 -18.77 -7.49 -11.29
CA ILE A 63 -17.33 -7.40 -11.11
C ILE A 63 -16.68 -7.02 -12.44
N LEU A 64 -15.91 -5.93 -12.41
CA LEU A 64 -15.08 -5.53 -13.54
C LEU A 64 -13.76 -6.30 -13.52
N SER A 65 -13.27 -6.66 -14.70
CA SER A 65 -11.95 -7.29 -14.83
C SER A 65 -10.81 -6.29 -14.82
N GLU A 66 -11.04 -5.09 -15.35
CA GLU A 66 -10.01 -4.08 -15.54
C GLU A 66 -10.37 -2.77 -14.83
N PRO A 67 -9.46 -2.23 -14.00
CA PRO A 67 -9.73 -0.99 -13.27
C PRO A 67 -9.82 0.23 -14.18
N THR A 68 -9.22 0.19 -15.37
CA THR A 68 -9.30 1.26 -16.37
C THR A 68 -10.68 1.39 -17.01
N THR A 69 -11.56 0.40 -16.83
CA THR A 69 -12.94 0.42 -17.35
C THR A 69 -13.94 1.03 -16.38
N LEU A 70 -13.48 1.47 -15.19
CA LEU A 70 -14.34 2.14 -14.22
C LEU A 70 -14.94 3.42 -14.82
N PRO A 71 -16.26 3.66 -14.62
CA PRO A 71 -16.86 4.92 -15.02
C PRO A 71 -16.31 6.05 -14.15
N ASP A 72 -15.97 7.17 -14.79
CA ASP A 72 -15.54 8.39 -14.10
C ASP A 72 -14.36 8.19 -13.12
N LEU A 73 -13.28 7.61 -13.64
CA LEU A 73 -12.03 7.39 -12.92
C LEU A 73 -11.51 8.60 -12.11
N PRO A 74 -11.60 9.87 -12.58
CA PRO A 74 -11.11 11.02 -11.83
C PRO A 74 -11.88 11.32 -10.54
N SER A 75 -13.17 10.99 -10.47
CA SER A 75 -14.03 11.20 -9.29
C SER A 75 -14.14 9.94 -8.41
N THR A 76 -13.49 8.85 -8.82
CA THR A 76 -13.57 7.55 -8.15
C THR A 76 -12.37 7.31 -7.24
N SER A 77 -12.64 7.03 -5.96
CA SER A 77 -11.64 6.60 -4.99
C SER A 77 -11.47 5.08 -4.99
N ILE A 78 -10.22 4.63 -5.11
CA ILE A 78 -9.90 3.21 -5.29
C ILE A 78 -9.24 2.63 -4.03
N SER A 79 -9.85 1.60 -3.47
CA SER A 79 -9.32 0.77 -2.39
C SER A 79 -8.63 -0.46 -2.96
N VAL A 80 -7.30 -0.54 -2.85
CA VAL A 80 -6.50 -1.66 -3.36
C VAL A 80 -6.19 -2.66 -2.25
N ILE A 81 -6.85 -3.82 -2.28
CA ILE A 81 -6.75 -4.88 -1.28
C ILE A 81 -6.26 -6.16 -1.98
N ILE A 82 -5.04 -6.09 -2.50
CA ILE A 82 -4.40 -7.20 -3.21
C ILE A 82 -2.93 -7.31 -2.83
N HIS A 83 -2.34 -8.47 -3.12
CA HIS A 83 -0.91 -8.68 -2.92
C HIS A 83 -0.08 -7.64 -3.69
N PRO A 84 0.97 -7.04 -3.09
CA PRO A 84 1.75 -5.97 -3.71
C PRO A 84 2.30 -6.29 -5.11
N SER A 85 2.68 -7.54 -5.35
CA SER A 85 3.19 -7.97 -6.67
C SER A 85 2.16 -7.80 -7.80
N LEU A 86 0.88 -8.02 -7.52
CA LEU A 86 -0.21 -7.77 -8.47
C LEU A 86 -0.62 -6.29 -8.46
N GLY A 87 -0.66 -5.68 -7.27
CA GLY A 87 -1.01 -4.28 -7.08
C GLY A 87 -0.12 -3.31 -7.87
N LEU A 88 1.17 -3.60 -7.99
CA LEU A 88 2.10 -2.74 -8.73
C LEU A 88 1.73 -2.59 -10.21
N GLY A 89 1.30 -3.67 -10.87
CA GLY A 89 0.86 -3.62 -12.27
C GLY A 89 -0.37 -2.72 -12.43
N ILE A 90 -1.32 -2.87 -11.52
CA ILE A 90 -2.56 -2.08 -11.48
C ILE A 90 -2.27 -0.60 -11.28
N LEU A 91 -1.39 -0.26 -10.32
CA LEU A 91 -1.01 1.12 -10.05
C LEU A 91 -0.31 1.77 -11.25
N LYS A 92 0.54 1.03 -11.97
CA LYS A 92 1.17 1.52 -13.20
C LYS A 92 0.16 1.75 -14.31
N SER A 93 -0.85 0.90 -14.45
CA SER A 93 -1.93 1.09 -15.42
C SER A 93 -2.81 2.30 -15.11
N LEU A 94 -3.08 2.56 -13.82
CA LEU A 94 -3.87 3.72 -13.37
C LEU A 94 -3.07 5.04 -13.39
N TYR A 95 -1.77 4.97 -13.13
CA TYR A 95 -0.87 6.12 -13.11
C TYR A 95 0.32 5.89 -14.05
N PRO A 96 0.10 5.88 -15.38
CA PRO A 96 1.13 5.60 -16.38
C PRO A 96 2.21 6.69 -16.41
N THR A 97 1.82 7.94 -16.12
CA THR A 97 2.75 9.06 -15.99
C THR A 97 3.17 9.16 -14.52
N PRO A 98 4.48 9.18 -14.19
CA PRO A 98 4.91 9.54 -12.85
C PRO A 98 4.30 10.91 -12.51
N PRO A 99 3.63 11.07 -11.36
CA PRO A 99 3.15 12.39 -10.97
C PRO A 99 4.33 13.35 -11.03
N ALA A 100 4.16 14.47 -11.73
CA ALA A 100 5.21 15.48 -11.89
C ALA A 100 5.89 15.71 -10.52
N PRO A 101 7.23 15.83 -10.46
CA PRO A 101 7.94 15.96 -9.20
C PRO A 101 7.30 17.10 -8.40
N ARG A 102 6.57 16.74 -7.34
CA ARG A 102 5.87 17.71 -6.49
C ARG A 102 6.93 18.66 -5.97
N SER A 103 6.81 19.94 -6.31
CA SER A 103 7.78 20.99 -5.95
C SER A 103 8.14 20.86 -4.48
N ARG A 104 9.44 20.81 -4.18
CA ARG A 104 10.04 20.47 -2.87
C ARG A 104 9.61 21.39 -1.70
N GLY A 105 8.69 22.33 -1.91
CA GLY A 105 8.17 23.26 -0.90
C GLY A 105 6.80 22.92 -0.30
N GLN A 106 6.11 21.85 -0.73
CA GLN A 106 4.75 21.53 -0.21
C GLN A 106 4.71 20.70 1.08
N TYR A 107 5.84 20.13 1.51
CA TYR A 107 5.96 19.59 2.86
C TYR A 107 6.74 20.60 3.68
N GLY A 108 6.05 21.27 4.59
CA GLY A 108 6.67 22.09 5.62
C GLY A 108 7.86 21.35 6.21
N SER A 109 8.97 22.06 6.32
CA SER A 109 10.24 21.65 6.91
C SER A 109 10.01 20.80 8.16
N SER A 110 10.05 19.47 7.99
CA SER A 110 10.16 18.56 9.10
C SER A 110 11.53 18.81 9.73
N PRO A 111 11.62 19.19 11.02
CA PRO A 111 12.90 19.49 11.63
C PRO A 111 13.69 18.18 11.64
N ALA A 112 14.69 18.12 10.77
CA ALA A 112 15.64 17.03 10.71
C ALA A 112 16.19 16.83 12.13
N ARG A 113 15.84 15.70 12.75
CA ARG A 113 16.38 15.24 14.01
C ARG A 113 17.89 15.09 13.80
N SER A 114 18.65 16.13 14.13
CA SER A 114 20.10 16.10 14.13
C SER A 114 20.56 15.15 15.24
N LEU A 115 20.63 13.86 14.93
CA LEU A 115 21.43 12.93 15.72
C LEU A 115 22.89 13.33 15.49
N ARG A 116 23.38 14.20 16.37
CA ARG A 116 24.81 14.42 16.58
C ARG A 116 25.40 13.07 16.97
N ARG A 117 25.96 12.35 15.99
CA ARG A 117 26.95 11.30 16.25
C ARG A 117 28.17 12.00 16.83
N SER A 118 28.25 12.06 18.16
CA SER A 118 29.50 12.42 18.84
C SER A 118 30.49 11.30 18.56
N ALA A 119 31.48 11.60 17.72
CA ALA A 119 32.68 10.80 17.60
C ALA A 119 33.34 10.69 18.99
N ARG A 120 33.52 9.46 19.48
CA ARG A 120 34.52 9.14 20.51
C ARG A 120 35.53 8.21 19.85
N THR A 121 36.69 8.74 19.54
CA THR A 121 37.91 8.02 19.16
C THR A 121 38.53 7.31 20.38
N PRO A 122 39.45 6.34 20.16
CA PRO A 122 39.64 5.17 21.01
C PRO A 122 40.64 5.40 22.15
N ARG A 123 40.51 4.62 23.23
CA ARG A 123 41.53 4.49 24.28
C ARG A 123 42.06 3.05 24.31
N ARG A 124 43.36 2.91 24.12
CA ARG A 124 44.17 1.68 24.26
C ARG A 124 44.34 1.28 25.75
N GLU A 125 44.99 0.11 25.93
CA GLU A 125 45.37 -0.61 27.16
C GLU A 125 44.26 -1.53 27.69
N GLY A 126 44.41 -2.84 27.87
CA GLY A 126 45.56 -3.76 27.82
C GLY A 126 45.22 -4.96 28.73
N SER A 127 45.66 -6.17 28.36
CA SER A 127 45.64 -7.41 29.19
C SER A 127 44.27 -8.02 29.53
N ARG A 128 44.04 -9.34 29.57
CA ARG A 128 44.75 -10.58 29.22
C ARG A 128 43.74 -11.72 29.55
N ILE A 129 43.97 -12.94 29.06
CA ILE A 129 43.28 -14.22 29.43
C ILE A 129 41.89 -14.40 28.78
N GLY A 130 41.57 -15.40 27.95
CA GLY A 130 42.19 -16.68 27.62
C GLY A 130 41.27 -17.84 28.04
N TRP A 131 40.45 -18.37 27.12
CA TRP A 131 39.85 -19.72 27.23
C TRP A 131 39.74 -20.40 25.84
N TRP A 132 40.78 -21.17 25.53
CA TRP A 132 40.82 -22.54 24.99
C TRP A 132 39.92 -23.01 23.81
N LEU A 133 40.55 -23.09 22.63
CA LEU A 133 40.90 -24.27 21.80
C LEU A 133 39.92 -25.45 21.50
N ARG A 134 40.04 -25.89 20.22
CA ARG A 134 39.78 -27.21 19.55
C ARG A 134 38.44 -27.35 18.81
N LYS A 135 38.35 -27.98 17.61
CA LYS A 135 39.24 -28.84 16.81
C LYS A 135 38.72 -28.90 15.34
N VAL A 136 39.65 -28.88 14.37
CA VAL A 136 39.82 -29.79 13.21
C VAL A 136 38.71 -29.93 12.14
N GLY A 137 38.98 -29.38 10.94
CA GLY A 137 39.27 -30.14 9.69
C GLY A 137 38.13 -30.62 8.78
N ALA A 138 38.13 -30.21 7.51
CA ALA A 138 37.93 -31.06 6.31
C ALA A 138 37.93 -30.27 4.97
N ARG A 139 38.71 -30.77 4.00
CA ARG A 139 38.66 -30.59 2.51
C ARG A 139 38.93 -29.18 1.96
N MET A 140 39.66 -28.98 0.86
CA MET A 140 40.14 -29.86 -0.22
C MET A 140 41.36 -29.19 -0.86
#